data_AF-A0A3B0UQI4-F1
#
_entry.id   AF-A0A3B0UQI4-F1
#
_cell.length_a   1.000
_cell.length_b   1.000
_cell.length_c   1.000
_cell.angle_alpha   90.00
_cell.angle_beta   90.00
_cell.angle_gamma   90.00
#
_symmetry.space_group_name_H-M   'P 1'
#
loop_
_entity.id
_entity.type
_entity.pdbx_description
1 polymer ?
#
loop_
_entity_poly.entity_id
_entity_poly.type
_entity_poly.pdbx_seq_one_letter_code
_entity_poly.pdbx_strand_id
1 'polypeptide(L)'
;NDLALKLLSSLPQSPDYFPFYYLRYLKGECYLRKLETDSATVSYSYFLKHFDGLNYIKDAWRKRAWAALLQKKPKKYQQLMDSVKVYGTTEVGADKEALKEADSGLVPNTSLLKARLLFDGGYYDGAKTILNKINTGHLTKDEQIERIYRYARIAHRQHNMPLAKNEYHRVITQGSLSPCYFAANAALKLGEIYESEDSLTLAKAFYEKCLNLNFDEYRNSIRGKAKEALSRIRGK
;
A
#
# COMPACT_ATOMS: atom_id res chain seq x y z
N ASN A 1 6.99 3.62 12.49
CA ASN A 1 7.43 2.23 12.24
C ASN A 1 8.44 1.77 13.27
N ASP A 2 9.53 2.51 13.51
CA ASP A 2 10.58 2.09 14.47
C ASP A 2 10.09 1.87 15.90
N LEU A 3 9.20 2.73 16.41
CA LEU A 3 8.61 2.54 17.74
C LEU A 3 7.81 1.22 17.84
N ALA A 4 7.03 0.90 16.81
CA ALA A 4 6.28 -0.37 16.75
C ALA A 4 7.24 -1.56 16.69
N LEU A 5 8.31 -1.48 15.89
CA LEU A 5 9.31 -2.53 15.81
C LEU A 5 10.05 -2.74 17.14
N LYS A 6 10.37 -1.66 17.85
CA LYS A 6 10.98 -1.70 19.19
C LYS A 6 10.07 -2.44 20.16
N LEU A 7 8.80 -2.04 20.23
CA LEU A 7 7.80 -2.67 21.08
C LEU A 7 7.63 -4.16 20.76
N LEU A 8 7.41 -4.50 19.49
CA LEU A 8 7.25 -5.88 19.03
C LEU A 8 8.52 -6.74 19.24
N SER A 9 9.68 -6.12 19.35
CA SER A 9 10.94 -6.81 19.66
C SER A 9 11.18 -7.01 21.15
N SER A 10 10.59 -6.16 22.00
CA SER A 10 10.65 -6.30 23.46
C SER A 10 9.65 -7.30 24.03
N LEU A 11 8.71 -7.82 23.23
CA LEU A 11 7.71 -8.75 23.71
C LEU A 11 8.37 -10.07 24.17
N PRO A 12 7.98 -10.59 25.35
CA PRO A 12 8.50 -11.85 25.85
C PRO A 12 8.13 -12.98 24.89
N GLN A 13 9.07 -13.91 24.68
CA GLN A 13 8.89 -15.11 23.86
C GLN A 13 8.91 -16.37 24.73
N SER A 14 8.29 -16.30 25.91
CA SER A 14 8.15 -17.45 26.81
C SER A 14 6.95 -18.31 26.40
N PRO A 15 7.03 -19.66 26.53
CA PRO A 15 5.87 -20.55 26.44
C PRO A 15 4.71 -20.16 27.37
N ASP A 16 4.99 -19.42 28.46
CA ASP A 16 3.98 -18.98 29.43
C ASP A 16 3.01 -17.91 28.90
N TYR A 17 3.30 -17.33 27.74
CA TYR A 17 2.43 -16.32 27.12
C TYR A 17 1.58 -16.91 26.01
N PHE A 18 0.30 -16.52 25.99
CA PHE A 18 -0.59 -16.88 24.88
C PHE A 18 0.02 -16.44 23.54
N PRO A 19 0.16 -17.35 22.57
CA PRO A 19 0.90 -17.06 21.36
C PRO A 19 0.07 -16.18 20.43
N PHE A 20 0.31 -14.87 20.46
CA PHE A 20 -0.36 -13.94 19.56
C PHE A 20 0.38 -13.84 18.22
N TYR A 21 0.20 -14.84 17.36
CA TYR A 21 0.94 -14.98 16.09
C TYR A 21 0.81 -13.78 15.15
N TYR A 22 -0.33 -13.07 15.16
CA TYR A 22 -0.52 -11.86 14.37
C TYR A 22 0.53 -10.77 14.67
N LEU A 23 1.07 -10.71 15.89
CA LEU A 23 2.16 -9.79 16.22
C LEU A 23 3.44 -10.08 15.41
N ARG A 24 3.66 -11.33 14.99
CA ARG A 24 4.76 -11.71 14.10
C ARG A 24 4.53 -11.25 12.67
N TYR A 25 3.29 -11.32 12.19
CA TYR A 25 2.91 -10.70 10.92
C TYR A 25 3.18 -9.19 10.95
N LEU A 26 2.74 -8.48 12.00
CA LEU A 26 2.99 -7.03 12.16
C LEU A 26 4.49 -6.70 12.27
N LYS A 27 5.27 -7.57 12.92
CA LYS A 27 6.73 -7.42 12.99
C LYS A 27 7.36 -7.57 11.60
N GLY A 28 6.88 -8.52 10.79
CA GLY A 28 7.26 -8.69 9.40
C GLY A 28 6.97 -7.44 8.55
N GLU A 29 5.80 -6.82 8.74
CA GLU A 29 5.45 -5.57 8.08
C GLU A 29 6.44 -4.46 8.44
N CYS A 30 6.79 -4.34 9.73
CA CYS A 30 7.75 -3.32 10.18
C CYS A 30 9.14 -3.49 9.55
N TYR A 31 9.64 -4.72 9.49
CA TYR A 31 10.92 -5.02 8.84
C TYR A 31 10.87 -4.75 7.33
N LEU A 32 9.81 -5.21 6.66
CA LEU A 32 9.70 -5.04 5.20
C LEU A 32 9.60 -3.56 4.80
N ARG A 33 8.90 -2.74 5.60
CA ARG A 33 8.82 -1.28 5.41
C ARG A 33 10.16 -0.57 5.61
N LYS A 34 11.09 -1.17 6.35
CA LYS A 34 12.52 -0.75 6.46
C LYS A 34 13.41 -1.34 5.37
N LEU A 35 12.85 -2.15 4.46
CA LEU A 35 13.59 -2.94 3.47
C LEU A 35 14.52 -4.01 4.08
N GLU A 36 14.29 -4.40 5.33
CA GLU A 36 15.00 -5.50 6.02
C GLU A 36 14.38 -6.85 5.64
N THR A 37 14.67 -7.26 4.41
CA THR A 37 14.00 -8.39 3.75
C THR A 37 14.17 -9.75 4.43
N ASP A 38 15.35 -10.04 5.00
CA ASP A 38 15.59 -11.31 5.70
C ASP A 38 14.78 -11.39 7.00
N SER A 39 14.85 -10.36 7.84
CA SER A 39 14.07 -10.25 9.09
C SER A 39 12.56 -10.29 8.83
N ALA A 40 12.10 -9.64 7.75
CA ALA A 40 10.71 -9.72 7.31
C ALA A 40 10.32 -11.16 6.93
N THR A 41 11.16 -11.82 6.12
CA THR A 41 10.91 -13.20 5.67
C THR A 41 10.81 -14.17 6.84
N VAL A 42 11.71 -14.09 7.81
CA VAL A 42 11.68 -14.91 9.04
C VAL A 42 10.37 -14.68 9.80
N SER A 43 9.95 -13.44 9.96
CA SER A 43 8.73 -13.08 10.70
C SER A 43 7.47 -13.63 10.02
N TYR A 44 7.35 -13.49 8.71
CA TYR A 44 6.22 -14.05 7.96
C TYR A 44 6.24 -15.57 7.91
N SER A 45 7.42 -16.20 7.77
CA SER A 45 7.55 -17.65 7.83
C SER A 45 7.09 -18.20 9.18
N TYR A 46 7.42 -17.53 10.28
CA TYR A 46 6.93 -17.92 11.60
C TYR A 46 5.40 -17.79 11.67
N PHE A 47 4.84 -16.66 11.22
CA PHE A 47 3.39 -16.46 11.19
C PHE A 47 2.68 -17.57 10.38
N LEU A 48 3.12 -17.83 9.16
CA LEU A 48 2.53 -18.84 8.27
C LEU A 48 2.66 -20.27 8.80
N LYS A 49 3.67 -20.56 9.63
CA LYS A 49 3.89 -21.89 10.21
C LYS A 49 2.99 -22.15 11.43
N HIS A 50 2.69 -21.12 12.20
CA HIS A 50 2.09 -21.28 13.53
C HIS A 50 0.69 -20.69 13.67
N PHE A 51 0.25 -19.84 12.73
CA PHE A 51 -1.09 -19.26 12.78
C PHE A 51 -2.09 -20.15 12.03
N ASP A 52 -2.99 -20.79 12.77
CA ASP A 52 -4.04 -21.66 12.22
C ASP A 52 -5.34 -20.90 11.85
N GLY A 53 -5.31 -19.56 11.89
CA GLY A 53 -6.45 -18.73 11.51
C GLY A 53 -6.52 -18.45 10.00
N LEU A 54 -7.58 -17.75 9.57
CA LEU A 54 -7.90 -17.59 8.15
C LEU A 54 -7.30 -16.33 7.49
N ASN A 55 -7.08 -15.27 8.28
CA ASN A 55 -6.78 -13.94 7.78
C ASN A 55 -5.28 -13.70 7.61
N TYR A 56 -4.92 -12.89 6.61
CA TYR A 56 -3.56 -12.44 6.28
C TYR A 56 -2.61 -13.53 5.77
N ILE A 57 -3.10 -14.76 5.52
CA ILE A 57 -2.28 -15.86 5.01
C ILE A 57 -1.78 -15.53 3.59
N LYS A 58 -2.68 -15.11 2.69
CA LYS A 58 -2.33 -14.75 1.31
C LYS A 58 -1.42 -13.53 1.28
N ASP A 59 -1.73 -12.53 2.10
CA ASP A 59 -0.90 -11.34 2.20
C ASP A 59 0.50 -11.67 2.72
N ALA A 60 0.64 -12.50 3.76
CA ALA A 60 1.95 -12.90 4.27
C ALA A 60 2.81 -13.62 3.21
N TRP A 61 2.20 -14.48 2.37
CA TRP A 61 2.87 -15.05 1.20
C TRP A 61 3.33 -13.99 0.20
N ARG A 62 2.45 -13.04 -0.14
CA ARG A 62 2.80 -11.89 -1.01
C ARG A 62 3.95 -11.07 -0.43
N LYS A 63 3.95 -10.76 0.87
CA LYS A 63 5.01 -9.97 1.50
C LYS A 63 6.37 -10.69 1.47
N ARG A 64 6.37 -12.01 1.60
CA ARG A 64 7.58 -12.83 1.35
C ARG A 64 8.01 -12.77 -0.12
N ALA A 65 7.07 -12.80 -1.06
CA ALA A 65 7.37 -12.64 -2.48
C ALA A 65 8.03 -11.28 -2.73
N TRP A 66 7.46 -10.20 -2.22
CA TRP A 66 8.06 -8.86 -2.28
C TRP A 66 9.48 -8.83 -1.71
N ALA A 67 9.72 -9.44 -0.54
CA ALA A 67 11.07 -9.58 0.00
C ALA A 67 12.02 -10.30 -0.97
N ALA A 68 11.60 -11.41 -1.58
CA ALA A 68 12.40 -12.13 -2.58
C ALA A 68 12.69 -11.30 -3.84
N LEU A 69 11.72 -10.51 -4.31
CA LEU A 69 11.90 -9.59 -5.44
C LEU A 69 12.96 -8.53 -5.12
N LEU A 70 12.89 -7.91 -3.93
CA LEU A 70 13.87 -6.93 -3.47
C LEU A 70 15.28 -7.52 -3.32
N GLN A 71 15.38 -8.81 -3.02
CA GLN A 71 16.62 -9.58 -2.95
C GLN A 71 17.13 -10.05 -4.33
N LYS A 72 16.49 -9.66 -5.43
CA LYS A 72 16.82 -10.10 -6.80
C LYS A 72 16.72 -11.63 -6.97
N LYS A 73 15.73 -12.26 -6.33
CA LYS A 73 15.45 -13.71 -6.43
C LYS A 73 14.13 -13.96 -7.20
N PRO A 74 14.09 -13.74 -8.53
CA PRO A 74 12.84 -13.78 -9.30
C PRO A 74 12.16 -15.17 -9.32
N LYS A 75 12.93 -16.26 -9.38
CA LYS A 75 12.37 -17.62 -9.26
C LYS A 75 11.63 -17.82 -7.93
N LYS A 76 12.20 -17.29 -6.84
CA LYS A 76 11.60 -17.39 -5.51
C LYS A 76 10.37 -16.49 -5.38
N TYR A 77 10.39 -15.30 -5.98
CA TYR A 77 9.21 -14.44 -6.10
C TYR A 77 8.05 -15.22 -6.73
N GLN A 78 8.27 -15.83 -7.89
CA GLN A 78 7.21 -16.56 -8.60
C GLN A 78 6.63 -17.70 -7.75
N GLN A 79 7.48 -18.56 -7.18
CA GLN A 79 7.04 -19.65 -6.30
C GLN A 79 6.19 -19.17 -5.12
N LEU A 80 6.53 -18.01 -4.54
CA LEU A 80 5.79 -17.42 -3.44
C LEU A 80 4.46 -16.83 -3.92
N MET A 81 4.41 -16.22 -5.11
CA MET A 81 3.16 -15.76 -5.71
C MET A 81 2.22 -16.93 -6.08
N ASP A 82 2.76 -18.07 -6.51
CA ASP A 82 1.95 -19.27 -6.72
C ASP A 82 1.35 -19.76 -5.38
N SER A 83 2.10 -19.64 -4.28
CA SER A 83 1.62 -19.95 -2.94
C SER A 83 0.47 -19.04 -2.49
N VAL A 84 0.44 -17.76 -2.93
CA VAL A 84 -0.68 -16.83 -2.67
C VAL A 84 -1.98 -17.35 -3.29
N LYS A 85 -1.91 -17.98 -4.46
CA LYS A 85 -3.10 -18.55 -5.13
C LYS A 85 -3.65 -19.76 -4.38
N VAL A 86 -2.75 -20.59 -3.85
CA VAL A 86 -3.11 -21.87 -3.21
C VAL A 86 -3.58 -21.72 -1.77
N TYR A 87 -2.87 -20.96 -0.93
CA TYR A 87 -3.08 -20.99 0.52
C TYR A 87 -3.93 -19.82 1.03
N GLY A 88 -4.70 -20.05 2.10
CA GLY A 88 -5.50 -19.02 2.76
C GLY A 88 -6.80 -18.66 2.05
N THR A 89 -7.58 -17.77 2.66
CA THR A 89 -8.89 -17.30 2.15
C THR A 89 -8.80 -15.88 1.62
N THR A 90 -9.92 -15.31 1.18
CA THR A 90 -10.01 -13.90 0.77
C THR A 90 -11.04 -13.14 1.60
N GLU A 91 -11.21 -13.48 2.88
CA GLU A 91 -12.19 -12.81 3.76
C GLU A 91 -11.84 -11.32 3.98
N VAL A 92 -10.56 -11.04 4.19
CA VAL A 92 -10.07 -9.67 4.42
C VAL A 92 -9.52 -9.03 3.15
N GLY A 93 -9.60 -7.69 3.09
CA GLY A 93 -9.14 -6.92 1.93
C GLY A 93 -7.66 -7.18 1.57
N ALA A 94 -6.79 -7.34 2.57
CA ALA A 94 -5.37 -7.60 2.31
C ALA A 94 -5.14 -8.88 1.49
N ASP A 95 -5.89 -9.95 1.80
CA ASP A 95 -5.80 -11.22 1.10
C ASP A 95 -6.47 -11.19 -0.28
N LYS A 96 -7.59 -10.45 -0.43
CA LYS A 96 -8.22 -10.17 -1.74
C LYS A 96 -7.22 -9.52 -2.70
N GLU A 97 -6.53 -8.48 -2.24
CA GLU A 97 -5.55 -7.77 -3.07
C GLU A 97 -4.32 -8.62 -3.33
N ALA A 98 -3.89 -9.45 -2.37
CA ALA A 98 -2.78 -10.37 -2.58
C ALA A 98 -3.08 -11.39 -3.68
N LEU A 99 -4.27 -12.01 -3.64
CA LEU A 99 -4.72 -12.94 -4.68
C LEU A 99 -4.76 -12.27 -6.05
N LYS A 100 -5.38 -11.08 -6.12
CA LYS A 100 -5.51 -10.33 -7.37
C LYS A 100 -4.14 -9.97 -7.98
N GLU A 101 -3.18 -9.57 -7.15
CA GLU A 101 -1.81 -9.32 -7.61
C GLU A 101 -1.16 -10.59 -8.16
N ALA A 102 -1.31 -11.72 -7.48
CA ALA A 102 -0.80 -13.01 -7.96
C ALA A 102 -1.45 -13.44 -9.28
N ASP A 103 -2.76 -13.25 -9.42
CA ASP A 103 -3.52 -13.62 -10.62
C ASP A 103 -3.19 -12.73 -11.83
N SER A 104 -2.78 -11.48 -11.60
CA SER A 104 -2.35 -10.58 -12.69
C SER A 104 -1.12 -11.08 -13.43
N GLY A 105 -0.26 -11.88 -12.77
CA GLY A 105 1.02 -12.33 -13.30
C GLY A 105 2.06 -11.21 -13.50
N LEU A 106 1.73 -9.97 -13.15
CA LEU A 106 2.61 -8.82 -13.30
C LEU A 106 3.64 -8.79 -12.17
N VAL A 107 4.90 -8.52 -12.51
CA VAL A 107 5.96 -8.32 -11.54
C VAL A 107 6.07 -6.82 -11.24
N PRO A 108 5.93 -6.39 -9.97
CA PRO A 108 6.05 -4.98 -9.62
C PRO A 108 7.42 -4.41 -9.98
N ASN A 109 7.46 -3.15 -10.43
CA ASN A 109 8.71 -2.43 -10.54
C ASN A 109 9.39 -2.35 -9.17
N THR A 110 10.62 -2.87 -9.08
CA THR A 110 11.34 -2.96 -7.81
C THR A 110 11.57 -1.61 -7.14
N SER A 111 11.80 -0.54 -7.92
CA SER A 111 12.02 0.80 -7.36
C SER A 111 10.72 1.41 -6.82
N LEU A 112 9.60 1.23 -7.54
CA LEU A 112 8.29 1.68 -7.07
C LEU A 112 7.85 0.91 -5.82
N LEU A 113 8.11 -0.39 -5.76
CA LEU A 113 7.84 -1.22 -4.58
C LEU A 113 8.68 -0.77 -3.37
N LYS A 114 9.97 -0.46 -3.56
CA LYS A 114 10.81 0.10 -2.47
C LYS A 114 10.24 1.42 -1.96
N ALA A 115 9.87 2.34 -2.87
CA ALA A 115 9.28 3.62 -2.49
C ALA A 115 7.94 3.43 -1.74
N ARG A 116 7.11 2.45 -2.15
CA ARG A 116 5.89 2.05 -1.42
C ARG A 116 6.19 1.67 0.02
N LEU A 117 7.10 0.71 0.20
CA LEU A 117 7.40 0.14 1.50
C LEU A 117 7.97 1.19 2.45
N LEU A 118 8.88 2.03 1.95
CA LEU A 118 9.44 3.14 2.73
C LEU A 118 8.35 4.14 3.13
N PHE A 119 7.46 4.52 2.20
CA PHE A 119 6.34 5.41 2.48
C PHE A 119 5.40 4.83 3.56
N ASP A 120 5.04 3.56 3.45
CA ASP A 120 4.18 2.85 4.42
C ASP A 120 4.87 2.75 5.81
N GLY A 121 6.21 2.75 5.85
CA GLY A 121 7.00 2.85 7.08
C GLY A 121 7.13 4.27 7.66
N GLY A 122 6.71 5.29 6.93
CA GLY A 122 6.92 6.70 7.31
C GLY A 122 8.29 7.26 6.92
N TYR A 123 9.09 6.53 6.14
CA TYR A 123 10.41 6.93 5.68
C TYR A 123 10.33 7.79 4.41
N TYR A 124 9.70 8.95 4.51
CA TYR A 124 9.32 9.78 3.35
C TYR A 124 10.50 10.27 2.53
N ASP A 125 11.57 10.74 3.16
CA ASP A 125 12.76 11.20 2.45
C ASP A 125 13.43 10.06 1.69
N GLY A 126 13.58 8.89 2.32
CA GLY A 126 14.09 7.69 1.66
C GLY A 126 13.22 7.27 0.47
N ALA A 127 11.89 7.29 0.61
CA ALA A 127 10.98 7.01 -0.49
C ALA A 127 11.15 8.01 -1.64
N LYS A 128 11.25 9.32 -1.34
CA LYS A 128 11.48 10.39 -2.31
C LYS A 128 12.81 10.22 -3.05
N THR A 129 13.88 9.89 -2.34
CA THR A 129 15.19 9.60 -2.93
C THR A 129 15.12 8.44 -3.93
N ILE A 130 14.38 7.38 -3.63
CA ILE A 130 14.18 6.28 -4.58
C ILE A 130 13.44 6.78 -5.82
N LEU A 131 12.33 7.48 -5.67
CA LEU A 131 11.54 7.98 -6.81
C LEU A 131 12.33 8.96 -7.71
N ASN A 132 13.21 9.78 -7.12
CA ASN A 132 14.06 10.74 -7.84
C ASN A 132 15.06 10.04 -8.77
N LYS A 133 15.49 8.83 -8.42
CA LYS A 133 16.47 8.05 -9.19
C LYS A 133 15.86 7.19 -10.29
N ILE A 134 14.53 7.08 -10.35
CA ILE A 134 13.86 6.27 -11.37
C ILE A 134 13.96 6.99 -12.71
N ASN A 135 14.54 6.30 -13.70
CA ASN A 135 14.45 6.73 -15.09
C ASN A 135 13.03 6.50 -15.61
N THR A 136 12.28 7.58 -15.81
CA THR A 136 10.89 7.53 -16.26
C THR A 136 10.72 6.94 -17.65
N GLY A 137 11.75 7.00 -18.51
CA GLY A 137 11.70 6.43 -19.86
C GLY A 137 11.57 4.90 -19.90
N HIS A 138 11.88 4.22 -18.79
CA HIS A 138 11.74 2.76 -18.68
C HIS A 138 10.46 2.32 -17.97
N LEU A 139 9.62 3.27 -17.55
CA LEU A 139 8.36 2.97 -16.87
C LEU A 139 7.22 2.83 -17.87
N THR A 140 6.35 1.86 -17.63
CA THR A 140 5.04 1.80 -18.30
C THR A 140 4.20 3.04 -17.95
N LYS A 141 3.12 3.30 -18.71
CA LYS A 141 2.23 4.43 -18.42
C LYS A 141 1.65 4.36 -17.00
N ASP A 142 1.21 3.18 -16.57
CA ASP A 142 0.67 2.99 -15.22
C ASP A 142 1.73 3.17 -14.14
N GLU A 143 2.97 2.71 -14.38
CA GLU A 143 4.09 2.94 -13.46
C GLU A 143 4.49 4.42 -13.36
N GLN A 144 4.39 5.17 -14.46
CA GLN A 144 4.59 6.63 -14.43
C GLN A 144 3.52 7.32 -13.58
N ILE A 145 2.25 6.94 -13.75
CA ILE A 145 1.14 7.43 -12.93
C ILE A 145 1.35 7.07 -11.46
N GLU A 146 1.75 5.83 -11.17
CA GLU A 146 2.11 5.38 -9.83
C GLU A 146 3.21 6.24 -9.22
N ARG A 147 4.29 6.51 -9.96
CA ARG A 147 5.40 7.35 -9.50
C ARG A 147 4.92 8.74 -9.08
N ILE A 148 4.13 9.40 -9.93
CA ILE A 148 3.56 10.73 -9.65
C ILE A 148 2.65 10.66 -8.41
N TYR A 149 1.80 9.64 -8.33
CA TYR A 149 0.93 9.42 -7.17
C TYR A 149 1.72 9.24 -5.87
N ARG A 150 2.83 8.50 -5.91
CA ARG A 150 3.72 8.33 -4.75
C ARG A 150 4.36 9.66 -4.33
N TYR A 151 4.79 10.50 -5.27
CA TYR A 151 5.24 11.85 -4.94
C TYR A 151 4.15 12.69 -4.29
N ALA A 152 2.93 12.67 -4.83
CA ALA A 152 1.80 13.41 -4.26
C ALA A 152 1.54 12.97 -2.81
N ARG A 153 1.52 11.66 -2.55
CA ARG A 153 1.37 11.10 -1.21
C ARG A 153 2.50 11.53 -0.26
N ILE A 154 3.75 11.53 -0.72
CA ILE A 154 4.90 11.98 0.08
C ILE A 154 4.77 13.46 0.41
N ALA A 155 4.53 14.32 -0.59
CA ALA A 155 4.36 15.76 -0.40
C ALA A 155 3.24 16.07 0.59
N HIS A 156 2.10 15.38 0.46
CA HIS A 156 0.97 15.50 1.37
C HIS A 156 1.37 15.14 2.81
N ARG A 157 2.07 14.02 3.03
CA ARG A 157 2.54 13.62 4.36
C ARG A 157 3.63 14.54 4.94
N GLN A 158 4.34 15.27 4.09
CA GLN A 158 5.32 16.28 4.47
C GLN A 158 4.70 17.69 4.57
N HIS A 159 3.37 17.81 4.53
CA HIS A 159 2.63 19.07 4.61
C HIS A 159 2.93 20.09 3.49
N ASN A 160 3.54 19.65 2.38
CA ASN A 160 3.70 20.47 1.20
C ASN A 160 2.42 20.39 0.35
N MET A 161 1.37 21.09 0.81
CA MET A 161 0.03 21.06 0.19
C MET A 161 0.01 21.57 -1.26
N PRO A 162 0.70 22.65 -1.64
CA PRO A 162 0.71 23.11 -3.03
C PRO A 162 1.23 22.04 -4.00
N LEU A 163 2.35 21.38 -3.65
CA LEU A 163 2.91 20.30 -4.45
C LEU A 163 1.97 19.09 -4.45
N ALA A 164 1.46 18.69 -3.29
CA ALA A 164 0.55 17.56 -3.17
C ALA A 164 -0.68 17.71 -4.07
N LYS A 165 -1.34 18.87 -4.03
CA LYS A 165 -2.51 19.16 -4.85
C LYS A 165 -2.17 19.08 -6.34
N ASN A 166 -1.11 19.76 -6.78
CA ASN A 166 -0.69 19.75 -8.18
C ASN A 166 -0.44 18.31 -8.67
N GLU A 167 0.34 17.54 -7.93
CA GLU A 167 0.63 16.15 -8.32
C GLU A 167 -0.62 15.26 -8.29
N TYR A 168 -1.53 15.41 -7.34
CA TYR A 168 -2.81 14.66 -7.37
C TYR A 168 -3.66 15.02 -8.58
N HIS A 169 -3.74 16.29 -8.96
CA HIS A 169 -4.43 16.70 -10.19
C HIS A 169 -3.79 16.01 -11.40
N ARG A 170 -2.46 15.99 -11.49
CA ARG A 170 -1.75 15.29 -12.57
C ARG A 170 -2.07 13.79 -12.61
N VAL A 171 -2.12 13.11 -11.46
CA VAL A 171 -2.50 11.68 -11.36
C VAL A 171 -3.92 11.46 -11.88
N ILE A 172 -4.87 12.31 -11.49
CA ILE A 172 -6.27 12.19 -11.93
C ILE A 172 -6.37 12.38 -13.44
N THR A 173 -5.71 13.39 -14.00
CA THR A 173 -5.74 13.68 -15.44
C THR A 173 -5.10 12.57 -16.26
N GLN A 174 -3.95 12.03 -15.82
CA GLN A 174 -3.23 11.01 -16.58
C GLN A 174 -3.78 9.59 -16.37
N GLY A 175 -4.35 9.32 -15.19
CA GLY A 175 -4.79 7.98 -14.79
C GLY A 175 -6.29 7.75 -14.85
N SER A 176 -7.10 8.67 -15.38
CA SER A 176 -8.57 8.53 -15.34
C SER A 176 -9.12 7.32 -16.10
N LEU A 177 -8.36 6.78 -17.07
CA LEU A 177 -8.71 5.60 -17.85
C LEU A 177 -7.97 4.33 -17.39
N SER A 178 -7.05 4.46 -16.43
CA SER A 178 -6.31 3.32 -15.89
C SER A 178 -7.18 2.55 -14.89
N PRO A 179 -7.17 1.20 -14.89
CA PRO A 179 -7.86 0.39 -13.89
C PRO A 179 -7.18 0.45 -12.52
N CYS A 180 -6.00 1.06 -12.42
CA CYS A 180 -5.28 1.27 -11.16
C CYS A 180 -6.00 2.29 -10.27
N TYR A 181 -5.98 2.05 -8.97
CA TYR A 181 -6.69 2.88 -7.98
C TYR A 181 -6.12 4.30 -7.79
N PHE A 182 -4.96 4.61 -8.39
CA PHE A 182 -4.22 5.84 -8.12
C PHE A 182 -5.02 7.11 -8.39
N ALA A 183 -5.73 7.18 -9.51
CA ALA A 183 -6.57 8.33 -9.86
C ALA A 183 -7.74 8.50 -8.89
N ALA A 184 -8.44 7.41 -8.55
CA ALA A 184 -9.55 7.45 -7.60
C ALA A 184 -9.08 7.88 -6.20
N ASN A 185 -7.96 7.33 -5.73
CA ASN A 185 -7.43 7.70 -4.43
C ASN A 185 -6.83 9.11 -4.42
N ALA A 186 -6.25 9.58 -5.53
CA ALA A 186 -5.83 10.98 -5.67
C ALA A 186 -7.03 11.93 -5.56
N ALA A 187 -8.17 11.60 -6.19
CA ALA A 187 -9.40 12.35 -6.04
C ALA A 187 -9.92 12.33 -4.60
N LEU A 188 -9.92 11.16 -3.93
CA LEU A 188 -10.26 11.08 -2.50
C LEU A 188 -9.36 12.00 -1.65
N LYS A 189 -8.04 12.00 -1.91
CA LYS A 189 -7.07 12.82 -1.16
C LYS A 189 -7.23 14.31 -1.41
N LEU A 190 -7.53 14.74 -2.64
CA LEU A 190 -7.89 16.13 -2.92
C LEU A 190 -9.16 16.53 -2.18
N GLY A 191 -10.17 15.67 -2.17
CA GLY A 191 -11.40 15.90 -1.41
C GLY A 191 -11.12 16.12 0.08
N GLU A 192 -10.31 15.25 0.70
CA GLU A 192 -9.88 15.40 2.11
C GLU A 192 -9.12 16.70 2.37
N ILE A 193 -8.21 17.10 1.47
CA ILE A 193 -7.47 18.36 1.62
C ILE A 193 -8.43 19.55 1.55
N TYR A 194 -9.28 19.62 0.52
CA TYR A 194 -10.22 20.73 0.39
C TYR A 194 -11.27 20.75 1.51
N GLU A 195 -11.68 19.59 2.05
CA GLU A 195 -12.53 19.54 3.24
C GLU A 195 -11.82 20.15 4.45
N SER A 196 -10.54 19.84 4.65
CA SER A 196 -9.75 20.41 5.76
C SER A 196 -9.49 21.92 5.65
N GLU A 197 -9.67 22.49 4.45
CA GLU A 197 -9.52 23.92 4.16
C GLU A 197 -10.89 24.62 4.07
N ASP A 198 -11.97 23.99 4.57
CA ASP A 198 -13.36 24.47 4.49
C ASP A 198 -13.86 24.78 3.07
N SER A 199 -13.18 24.27 2.05
CA SER A 199 -13.54 24.41 0.63
C SER A 199 -14.54 23.32 0.23
N LEU A 200 -15.71 23.29 0.87
CA LEU A 200 -16.67 22.18 0.79
C LEU A 200 -17.17 21.89 -0.63
N THR A 201 -17.36 22.92 -1.46
CA THR A 201 -17.76 22.76 -2.87
C THR A 201 -16.72 21.96 -3.65
N LEU A 202 -15.43 22.28 -3.47
CA LEU A 202 -14.33 21.55 -4.11
C LEU A 202 -14.19 20.15 -3.52
N ALA A 203 -14.30 20.02 -2.19
CA ALA A 203 -14.24 18.73 -1.51
C ALA A 203 -15.29 17.76 -2.08
N LYS A 204 -16.55 18.21 -2.18
CA LYS A 204 -17.66 17.47 -2.78
C LYS A 204 -17.34 17.03 -4.21
N ALA A 205 -16.88 17.96 -5.06
CA ALA A 205 -16.57 17.66 -6.46
C ALA A 205 -15.51 16.55 -6.59
N PHE A 206 -14.49 16.56 -5.74
CA PHE A 206 -13.44 15.53 -5.75
C PHE A 206 -13.89 14.18 -5.18
N TYR A 207 -14.74 14.17 -4.16
CA TYR A 207 -15.33 12.91 -3.70
C TYR A 207 -16.25 12.30 -4.74
N GLU A 208 -17.07 13.10 -5.43
CA GLU A 208 -17.90 12.62 -6.55
C GLU A 208 -17.02 12.12 -7.72
N LYS A 209 -15.93 12.82 -8.04
CA LYS A 209 -14.93 12.35 -9.01
C LYS A 209 -14.36 10.99 -8.63
N CYS A 210 -13.99 10.78 -7.36
CA CYS A 210 -13.52 9.49 -6.85
C CYS A 210 -14.57 8.38 -7.07
N LEU A 211 -15.86 8.66 -6.88
CA LEU A 211 -16.94 7.70 -7.09
C LEU A 211 -17.27 7.44 -8.56
N ASN A 212 -16.87 8.31 -9.48
CA ASN A 212 -17.12 8.13 -10.91
C ASN A 212 -15.98 7.44 -11.66
N LEU A 213 -14.81 7.27 -11.02
CA LEU A 213 -13.68 6.56 -11.61
C LEU A 213 -13.84 5.04 -11.51
N ASN A 214 -13.43 4.34 -12.57
CA ASN A 214 -13.40 2.89 -12.64
C ASN A 214 -12.03 2.37 -12.25
N PHE A 215 -11.99 1.47 -11.27
CA PHE A 215 -10.78 0.85 -10.77
C PHE A 215 -11.15 -0.36 -9.92
N ASP A 216 -10.19 -1.26 -9.77
CA ASP A 216 -10.44 -2.55 -9.13
C ASP A 216 -9.76 -2.68 -7.75
N GLU A 217 -8.50 -2.24 -7.61
CA GLU A 217 -7.71 -2.40 -6.37
C GLU A 217 -8.27 -1.46 -5.27
N TYR A 218 -8.52 -1.99 -4.06
CA TYR A 218 -9.07 -1.24 -2.92
C TYR A 218 -10.43 -0.56 -3.17
N ARG A 219 -11.18 -0.98 -4.19
CA ARG A 219 -12.43 -0.32 -4.64
C ARG A 219 -13.38 0.02 -3.51
N ASN A 220 -13.70 -0.95 -2.67
CA ASN A 220 -14.66 -0.79 -1.58
C ASN A 220 -14.14 0.18 -0.52
N SER A 221 -12.86 0.11 -0.16
CA SER A 221 -12.25 0.97 0.85
C SER A 221 -12.20 2.44 0.41
N ILE A 222 -11.76 2.69 -0.82
CA ILE A 222 -11.64 4.06 -1.35
C ILE A 222 -13.02 4.69 -1.56
N ARG A 223 -13.96 3.96 -2.18
CA ARG A 223 -15.33 4.47 -2.40
C ARG A 223 -16.10 4.63 -1.10
N GLY A 224 -15.91 3.73 -0.14
CA GLY A 224 -16.51 3.84 1.20
C GLY A 224 -16.14 5.15 1.87
N LYS A 225 -14.84 5.48 1.92
CA LYS A 225 -14.34 6.74 2.49
C LYS A 225 -14.90 7.97 1.78
N ALA A 226 -14.98 7.96 0.45
CA ALA A 226 -15.56 9.07 -0.30
C ALA A 226 -17.05 9.25 0.01
N LYS A 227 -17.82 8.16 0.12
CA LYS A 227 -19.25 8.20 0.50
C LYS A 227 -19.45 8.72 1.93
N GLU A 228 -18.65 8.23 2.88
CA GLU A 228 -18.67 8.70 4.27
C GLU A 228 -18.37 10.20 4.35
N ALA A 229 -17.37 10.67 3.61
CA ALA A 229 -17.02 12.09 3.54
C ALA A 229 -18.14 12.93 2.92
N LEU A 230 -18.75 12.48 1.81
CA LEU A 230 -19.92 13.15 1.22
C LEU A 230 -21.10 13.23 2.18
N SER A 231 -21.36 12.17 2.94
CA SER A 231 -22.42 12.16 3.96
C SER A 231 -22.14 13.21 5.04
N ARG A 232 -20.89 13.26 5.52
CA ARG A 232 -20.45 14.21 6.56
C ARG A 232 -20.56 15.67 6.12
N ILE A 233 -20.14 16.01 4.90
CA ILE A 233 -20.18 17.42 4.43
C ILE A 233 -21.57 17.88 4.01
N ARG A 234 -22.52 16.97 3.71
CA ARG A 234 -23.92 17.33 3.44
C ARG A 234 -24.65 17.85 4.68
N GLY A 235 -24.16 17.51 5.87
CA GLY A 235 -24.70 17.99 7.14
C GLY A 235 -24.08 19.30 7.64
N LYS A 236 -23.21 19.92 6.85
CA LYS A 236 -22.59 21.23 7.13
C LYS A 236 -23.12 22.26 6.14
#